data_AF-B8IPE1-F1
#
_entry.id   AF-B8IPE1-F1
#
_cell.length_a   1.000
_cell.length_b   1.000
_cell.length_c   1.000
_cell.angle_alpha   90.00
_cell.angle_beta   90.00
_cell.angle_gamma   90.00
#
_symmetry.space_group_name_H-M   'P 1'
#
loop_
_entity.id
_entity.type
_entity.pdbx_description
1 polymer ?
#
loop_
_entity_poly.entity_id
_entity_poly.type
_entity_poly.pdbx_seq_one_letter_code
_entity_poly.pdbx_strand_id
1 'polypeptide(L)'
;MTTSGIDCTACKPCRVMRLTTQQFMKLGGEKWDRSFLIRVGKRARLLHEEILGRAPKKVRPSIKGAHRNKVGVYPCGVLEQAYRQVLAEQSASANGQEAHAHAL
;
A
#
# COMPACT_ATOMS: atom_id res chain seq x y z
N MET A 1 31.09 15.45 -13.99
CA MET A 1 29.83 15.12 -13.30
C MET A 1 28.72 15.12 -14.34
N THR A 2 28.47 14.00 -14.99
CA THR A 2 27.45 13.86 -16.04
C THR A 2 26.23 13.18 -15.45
N THR A 3 25.20 13.97 -15.19
CA THR A 3 23.85 13.54 -14.81
C THR A 3 23.30 12.64 -15.91
N SER A 4 23.22 11.34 -15.63
CA SER A 4 22.53 10.39 -16.50
C SER A 4 21.03 10.65 -16.40
N GLY A 5 20.49 11.32 -17.40
CA GLY A 5 19.05 11.42 -17.61
C GLY A 5 18.51 10.03 -17.90
N ILE A 6 17.82 9.46 -16.92
CA ILE A 6 17.00 8.28 -17.14
C ILE A 6 15.72 8.78 -17.79
N ASP A 7 15.70 8.81 -19.12
CA ASP A 7 14.49 8.94 -19.92
C ASP A 7 13.58 7.74 -19.64
N CYS A 8 12.76 7.88 -18.60
CA CYS A 8 11.76 6.92 -18.18
C CYS A 8 10.53 6.97 -19.12
N THR A 9 10.74 6.74 -20.41
CA THR A 9 9.66 6.54 -21.40
C THR A 9 8.93 5.18 -21.20
N ALA A 10 9.45 4.31 -20.34
CA ALA A 10 8.80 3.09 -19.88
C ALA A 10 7.89 3.28 -18.64
N CYS A 11 7.82 4.50 -18.09
CA CYS A 11 6.82 4.81 -17.07
C CYS A 11 5.45 4.92 -17.74
N LYS A 12 4.72 3.79 -17.83
CA LYS A 12 3.25 3.81 -17.93
C LYS A 12 2.74 4.95 -17.04
N PRO A 13 1.84 5.83 -17.49
CA PRO A 13 1.41 6.95 -16.67
C PRO A 13 0.94 6.39 -15.34
N CYS A 14 1.70 6.67 -14.27
CA CYS A 14 1.29 6.41 -12.90
C CYS A 14 -0.16 6.84 -12.84
N ARG A 15 -1.09 5.91 -12.55
CA ARG A 15 -2.53 6.23 -12.59
C ARG A 15 -2.71 7.51 -11.78
N VAL A 16 -2.99 8.62 -12.46
CA VAL A 16 -2.90 9.99 -11.91
C VAL A 16 -3.89 10.19 -10.75
N MET A 17 -4.83 9.25 -10.61
CA MET A 17 -5.82 9.20 -9.56
C MET A 17 -5.20 8.82 -8.21
N ARG A 18 -5.38 9.71 -7.24
CA ARG A 18 -5.13 9.38 -5.84
C ARG A 18 -6.23 8.45 -5.33
N LEU A 19 -5.83 7.36 -4.71
CA LEU A 19 -6.73 6.32 -4.22
C LEU A 19 -6.63 6.17 -2.71
N THR A 20 -7.75 5.80 -2.10
CA THR A 20 -7.76 5.22 -0.76
C THR A 20 -7.39 3.74 -0.84
N THR A 21 -6.91 3.16 0.26
CA THR A 21 -6.60 1.73 0.33
C THR A 21 -7.78 0.84 -0.07
N GLN A 22 -9.02 1.24 0.28
CA GLN A 22 -10.23 0.53 -0.14
C GLN A 22 -10.49 0.61 -1.65
N GLN A 23 -10.27 1.76 -2.28
CA GLN A 23 -10.44 1.89 -3.72
C GLN A 23 -9.40 1.07 -4.47
N PHE A 24 -8.16 1.05 -3.98
CA PHE A 24 -7.10 0.21 -4.53
C PHE A 24 -7.45 -1.28 -4.44
N MET A 25 -7.90 -1.75 -3.27
CA MET A 25 -8.40 -3.12 -3.10
C MET A 25 -9.53 -3.45 -4.09
N LYS A 26 -10.54 -2.59 -4.21
CA LYS A 26 -11.67 -2.80 -5.13
C LYS A 26 -11.23 -2.91 -6.60
N LEU A 27 -10.26 -2.10 -7.01
CA LEU A 27 -9.71 -2.14 -8.37
C LEU A 27 -8.86 -3.39 -8.64
N GLY A 28 -8.28 -3.99 -7.60
CA GLY A 28 -7.52 -5.24 -7.69
C GLY A 28 -8.40 -6.50 -7.76
N GLY A 29 -9.71 -6.39 -7.53
CA GLY A 29 -10.63 -7.52 -7.57
C GLY A 29 -10.54 -8.48 -6.38
N GLU A 30 -9.66 -8.22 -5.42
CA GLU A 30 -9.46 -9.05 -4.22
C GLU A 30 -10.27 -8.55 -3.03
N LYS A 31 -10.78 -9.48 -2.22
CA LYS A 31 -11.33 -9.16 -0.90
C LYS A 31 -10.24 -9.33 0.15
N TRP A 32 -9.74 -8.22 0.67
CA TRP A 32 -8.80 -8.25 1.79
C TRP A 32 -9.54 -8.33 3.11
N ASP A 33 -9.00 -9.09 4.06
CA ASP A 33 -9.44 -9.03 5.43
C ASP A 33 -9.10 -7.66 6.05
N ARG A 34 -9.78 -7.33 7.15
CA ARG A 34 -9.63 -6.04 7.82
C ARG A 34 -8.20 -5.82 8.34
N SER A 35 -7.52 -6.88 8.79
CA SER A 35 -6.17 -6.79 9.34
C SER A 35 -5.15 -6.52 8.25
N PHE A 36 -5.25 -7.19 7.10
CA PHE A 36 -4.44 -6.91 5.92
C PHE A 36 -4.63 -5.49 5.41
N LEU A 37 -5.88 -5.02 5.30
CA LEU A 37 -6.18 -3.66 4.89
C LEU A 37 -5.55 -2.61 5.82
N ILE A 38 -5.57 -2.84 7.15
CA ILE A 38 -4.93 -1.96 8.13
C ILE A 38 -3.40 -1.96 7.96
N ARG A 39 -2.77 -3.13 7.77
CA ARG A 39 -1.32 -3.24 7.56
C ARG A 39 -0.87 -2.50 6.30
N VAL A 40 -1.55 -2.72 5.18
CA VAL A 40 -1.27 -1.99 3.93
C VAL A 40 -1.45 -0.49 4.13
N GLY A 41 -2.53 -0.07 4.80
CA GLY A 41 -2.77 1.35 5.09
C GLY A 41 -1.68 1.99 5.94
N LYS A 42 -1.16 1.29 6.96
CA LYS A 42 -0.03 1.76 7.79
C LYS A 42 1.25 1.86 6.97
N ARG A 43 1.56 0.82 6.18
CA ARG A 43 2.77 0.79 5.36
C ARG A 43 2.77 1.86 4.27
N ALA A 44 1.62 2.06 3.61
CA ALA A 44 1.42 3.12 2.63
C ALA A 44 1.61 4.52 3.23
N ARG A 45 1.18 4.74 4.47
CA ARG A 45 1.44 5.99 5.19
C ARG A 45 2.92 6.24 5.38
N LEU A 46 3.66 5.24 5.87
CA LEU A 46 5.11 5.35 6.08
C LEU A 46 5.84 5.64 4.77
N LEU A 47 5.54 4.89 3.70
CA LEU A 47 6.13 5.12 2.38
C LEU A 47 5.78 6.51 1.81
N HIS A 48 4.56 6.98 2.01
CA HIS A 48 4.18 8.33 1.60
C HIS A 48 4.97 9.40 2.35
N GLU A 49 5.18 9.23 3.66
CA GLU A 49 5.96 10.14 4.49
C GLU A 49 7.45 10.10 4.10
N GLU A 50 8.01 8.93 3.81
CA GLU A 50 9.40 8.74 3.35
C GLU A 50 9.66 9.38 1.98
N ILE A 51 8.78 9.14 1.00
CA ILE A 51 8.97 9.61 -0.38
C ILE A 51 8.68 11.11 -0.52
N LEU A 52 7.64 11.60 0.17
CA LEU A 52 7.11 12.95 -0.04
C LEU A 52 7.34 13.90 1.13
N GLY A 53 7.97 13.44 2.21
CA GLY A 53 8.26 14.24 3.41
C GLY A 53 7.02 14.70 4.19
N ARG A 54 5.84 14.14 3.90
CA ARG A 54 4.57 14.58 4.51
C ARG A 54 3.55 13.47 4.62
N ALA A 55 2.65 13.61 5.59
CA ALA A 55 1.54 12.70 5.79
C ALA A 55 0.52 12.77 4.61
N PRO A 56 -0.15 11.64 4.29
CA PRO A 56 -1.19 11.62 3.26
C PRO A 56 -2.38 12.47 3.67
N LYS A 57 -2.98 13.18 2.71
CA LYS A 57 -4.22 13.93 2.93
C LYS A 57 -5.33 12.96 3.33
N LYS A 58 -6.04 13.26 4.42
CA LYS A 58 -7.18 12.47 4.87
C LYS A 58 -8.49 13.02 4.28
N VAL A 59 -9.27 12.18 3.61
CA VAL A 59 -10.58 12.53 3.05
C VAL A 59 -11.67 11.66 3.67
N ARG A 60 -12.91 12.15 3.64
CA ARG A 60 -14.07 11.29 3.96
C ARG A 60 -14.41 10.48 2.71
N PRO A 61 -14.55 9.13 2.80
CA PRO A 61 -15.03 8.34 1.69
C PRO A 61 -16.42 8.83 1.25
N SER A 62 -16.68 8.93 -0.04
CA SER A 62 -18.00 9.27 -0.61
C SER A 62 -19.00 8.11 -0.55
N ILE A 63 -18.57 6.93 -0.08
CA ILE A 63 -19.39 5.73 0.01
C ILE A 63 -20.46 5.90 1.10
N LYS A 64 -21.74 5.73 0.73
CA LYS A 64 -22.87 5.69 1.67
C LYS A 64 -22.58 4.68 2.80
N GLY A 65 -22.64 5.14 4.05
CA GLY A 65 -22.42 4.30 5.26
C GLY A 65 -20.98 4.28 5.80
N ALA A 66 -19.99 4.79 5.07
CA ALA A 66 -18.59 4.87 5.53
C ALA A 66 -18.25 6.19 6.27
N HIS A 67 -19.27 6.96 6.66
CA HIS A 67 -19.19 8.41 6.90
C HIS A 67 -18.39 8.88 8.13
N ARG A 68 -18.00 7.98 9.05
CA ARG A 68 -17.35 8.41 10.30
C ARG A 68 -15.83 8.59 10.19
N ASN A 69 -15.14 7.79 9.37
CA ASN A 69 -13.67 7.75 9.40
C ASN A 69 -13.03 8.47 8.21
N LYS A 70 -12.14 9.43 8.50
CA LYS A 70 -11.27 10.01 7.47
C LYS A 70 -10.20 8.99 7.11
N VAL A 71 -10.01 8.73 5.81
CA VAL A 71 -9.03 7.79 5.27
C VAL A 71 -7.96 8.52 4.47
N GLY A 72 -6.73 8.02 4.50
CA GLY A 72 -5.62 8.57 3.72
C GLY A 72 -5.83 8.32 2.22
N VAL A 73 -5.45 9.31 1.41
CA VAL A 73 -5.39 9.19 -0.05
C VAL A 73 -3.93 9.20 -0.50
N TYR A 74 -3.60 8.26 -1.38
CA TYR A 74 -2.24 7.98 -1.80
C TYR A 74 -2.12 8.06 -3.31
N PRO A 75 -0.98 8.51 -3.85
CA PRO A 75 -0.70 8.40 -5.28
C PRO A 75 -0.53 6.92 -5.70
N CYS A 76 -0.68 6.66 -7.00
CA CYS A 76 -0.30 5.37 -7.60
C CYS A 76 1.19 5.07 -7.31
N GLY A 77 1.53 3.79 -7.18
CA GLY A 77 2.85 3.34 -6.75
C GLY A 77 2.97 3.13 -5.23
N VAL A 78 2.54 4.09 -4.41
CA VAL A 78 2.67 3.97 -2.94
C VAL A 78 1.84 2.81 -2.39
N LEU A 79 0.58 2.68 -2.83
CA LEU A 79 -0.28 1.57 -2.41
C LEU A 79 0.19 0.22 -2.96
N GLU A 80 0.73 0.20 -4.18
CA GLU A 80 1.25 -1.02 -4.82
C GLU A 80 2.50 -1.52 -4.10
N GLN A 81 3.43 -0.62 -3.78
CA GLN A 81 4.64 -0.95 -3.03
C GLN A 81 4.31 -1.40 -1.61
N ALA A 82 3.38 -0.71 -0.93
CA ALA A 82 2.90 -1.12 0.39
C ALA A 82 2.29 -2.53 0.37
N TYR A 83 1.45 -2.82 -0.63
CA TYR A 83 0.83 -4.14 -0.81
C TYR A 83 1.87 -5.24 -1.00
N ARG A 84 2.84 -5.04 -1.91
CA ARG A 84 3.92 -6.02 -2.17
C ARG A 84 4.76 -6.29 -0.93
N GLN A 85 5.07 -5.26 -0.14
CA GLN A 85 5.85 -5.42 1.09
C GLN A 85 5.07 -6.22 2.15
N VAL A 86 3.78 -5.91 2.35
CA VAL A 86 2.95 -6.65 3.33
C VAL A 86 2.68 -8.10 2.90
N LEU A 87 2.64 -8.38 1.59
CA LEU A 87 2.60 -9.75 1.08
C LEU A 87 3.91 -10.49 1.37
N ALA A 88 5.06 -9.87 1.07
CA ALA A 88 6.37 -10.47 1.33
C ALA A 88 6.58 -10.79 2.82
N GLU A 89 6.17 -9.89 3.71
CA GLU A 89 6.21 -10.08 5.17
C GLU A 89 5.36 -11.28 5.63
N GLN A 90 4.20 -11.49 5.02
CA GLN A 90 3.36 -12.66 5.33
C GLN A 90 3.95 -13.96 4.84
N SER A 91 4.47 -13.99 3.61
CA SER A 91 5.14 -15.19 3.11
C SER A 91 6.39 -15.53 3.91
N ALA A 92 7.13 -14.52 4.38
CA ALA A 92 8.30 -14.73 5.24
C ALA A 92 7.90 -15.27 6.64
N SER A 93 6.79 -14.78 7.18
CA SER A 93 6.27 -15.23 8.48
C SER A 93 5.70 -16.66 8.41
N ALA A 94 5.09 -17.06 7.28
CA ALA A 94 4.59 -18.41 7.06
C ALA A 94 5.72 -19.45 7.02
N ASN A 95 6.85 -19.14 6.38
CA ASN A 95 8.02 -20.02 6.33
C ASN A 95 8.80 -20.13 7.67
N GLY A 96 8.56 -19.22 8.61
CA GLY A 96 9.21 -19.23 9.93
C GLY A 96 8.53 -20.11 10.99
N GLN A 97 7.30 -20.59 10.74
CA GLN A 97 6.54 -21.36 11.72
C GLN A 97 6.75 -22.89 11.63
N GLU A 98 7.37 -23.41 10.56
CA GLU A 98 7.71 -24.84 10.47
C GLU A 98 8.96 -25.25 11.28
N ALA A 99 9.80 -24.30 11.70
CA ALA A 99 11.05 -24.61 12.39
C ALA A 99 10.91 -24.90 13.91
N HIS A 100 9.72 -24.74 14.50
CA HIS A 100 9.52 -24.87 15.96
C HIS A 100 8.61 -26.06 16.36
N ALA A 101 8.43 -27.04 15.48
CA ALA A 101 7.61 -28.23 15.77
C ALA A 101 8.40 -29.56 15.79
N HIS A 102 9.73 -29.54 15.71
CA HIS A 102 10.55 -30.75 15.63
C HIS A 102 11.66 -30.82 16.69
N ALA A 103 11.34 -30.41 17.91
CA ALA A 103 12.18 -30.58 19.09
C ALA A 103 11.33 -31.05 20.27
N LEU A 104 10.81 -32.27 20.18
CA LEU A 104 10.40 -33.09 21.32
C LEU A 104 10.92 -34.51 21.08
#